data_AF-A0A396TXP8-F1
#
_entry.id   AF-A0A396TXP8-F1
#
_cell.length_a   1.000
_cell.length_b   1.000
_cell.length_c   1.000
_cell.angle_alpha   90.00
_cell.angle_beta   90.00
_cell.angle_gamma   90.00
#
_symmetry.space_group_name_H-M   'P 1'
#
loop_
_entity.id
_entity.type
_entity.pdbx_description
1 polymer ?
#
loop_
_entity_poly.entity_id
_entity_poly.type
_entity_poly.pdbx_seq_one_letter_code
_entity_poly.pdbx_strand_id
1 'polypeptide(L)'
;MFLPNTQFLETREMKRITTILMLSSLITPPSYAKNTKDAGVLFLVGGGLKTCTSIAKNNCNNNALKEMSALKTIKTIKTGNRYKIDPKSIHLVKENWQSDSGEATKNNVVKLLKRATFQNEQDAVSLKSLKTRLKKYDRKQIIRQLSDREYYTLLDCLEQKVINNKTGERLKEYVDLANSKNVFSTQIYHEFVTHAKKISNNESPNVIVLTASARDPFEAADFYQTAFNQAGANANWLPLDATLNALMQQTGSRDEVCKNIPKVRAEIQGSVNRELIYPDLTAKQLEACLLPASINNAISQADGIFINGGDQSLTVKAFKNADGSDSKALQIIKEKLKNNQLIIGGTSAGTAVMSGGEFNKNKTVMITNGQSNTAIIRGSKGDILPTEGCQKSETCPKDILNNDLTFNSTGGLGLFHWGIMDTHFSERGRQGRLAKLLLDTKASFAFGVDEATALIVKNSADNSPLMEVIGQGGVFIIENKQLTKAQPKDKSKTSIHYMTYGDIATISEQKLLINIAKWKKPAQESIKIPDNITSIFTGDKFKTLTEVLCRSNSQRYNASDSWNNHKIHVNVEKSSNAKSGYGAIKVGETVKGYCSFKNYNFSFAMN
;
A
#
# COMPACT_ATOMS: atom_id res chain seq x y z
N MET A 1 3.02 53.77 -60.47
CA MET A 1 3.06 54.30 -61.84
C MET A 1 2.18 53.39 -62.69
N PHE A 2 1.03 53.93 -63.10
CA PHE A 2 0.12 53.51 -64.18
C PHE A 2 -0.32 52.02 -64.34
N LEU A 3 -1.61 51.80 -64.01
CA LEU A 3 -2.62 51.00 -64.73
C LEU A 3 -2.71 51.41 -66.24
N PRO A 4 -3.59 50.87 -67.14
CA PRO A 4 -4.57 49.75 -67.06
C PRO A 4 -4.70 48.88 -68.36
N ASN A 5 -5.63 47.90 -68.30
CA ASN A 5 -6.63 47.46 -69.31
C ASN A 5 -6.29 47.39 -70.82
N THR A 6 -6.71 46.28 -71.47
CA THR A 6 -7.91 46.27 -72.36
C THR A 6 -8.36 44.87 -72.77
N GLN A 7 -9.67 44.73 -72.94
CA GLN A 7 -10.48 43.58 -73.37
C GLN A 7 -10.32 43.23 -74.86
N PHE A 8 -10.87 42.07 -75.28
CA PHE A 8 -11.71 41.76 -76.48
C PHE A 8 -11.64 40.23 -76.73
N LEU A 9 -12.68 39.42 -76.47
CA LEU A 9 -13.92 39.11 -77.22
C LEU A 9 -13.80 37.90 -78.18
N GLU A 10 -14.68 36.91 -77.91
CA GLU A 10 -15.28 35.88 -78.81
C GLU A 10 -14.34 34.77 -79.36
N THR A 11 -14.68 33.47 -79.40
CA THR A 11 -15.93 32.79 -79.78
C THR A 11 -16.08 31.40 -79.12
N ARG A 12 -17.34 31.02 -78.89
CA ARG A 12 -17.85 29.71 -78.42
C ARG A 12 -17.48 28.53 -79.33
N GLU A 13 -17.14 27.40 -78.73
CA GLU A 13 -17.70 26.09 -79.10
C GLU A 13 -18.05 25.27 -77.85
N MET A 14 -19.26 24.74 -77.86
CA MET A 14 -19.90 24.01 -76.77
C MET A 14 -19.35 22.58 -76.68
N LYS A 15 -18.80 22.20 -75.53
CA LYS A 15 -18.85 20.81 -75.07
C LYS A 15 -19.64 20.74 -73.78
N ARG A 16 -20.75 20.00 -73.84
CA ARG A 16 -21.56 19.59 -72.68
C ARG A 16 -20.64 18.87 -71.68
N ILE A 17 -20.38 19.51 -70.55
CA ILE A 17 -19.83 18.85 -69.36
C ILE A 17 -20.78 19.18 -68.21
N THR A 18 -21.33 18.11 -67.66
CA THR A 18 -22.24 18.01 -66.54
C THR A 18 -21.78 18.87 -65.36
N THR A 19 -22.61 19.81 -64.95
CA THR A 19 -22.41 20.65 -63.76
C THR A 19 -22.47 19.79 -62.50
N ILE A 20 -21.32 19.46 -61.94
CA ILE A 20 -21.20 18.99 -60.56
C ILE A 20 -21.25 20.23 -59.67
N LEU A 21 -22.30 20.35 -58.85
CA LEU A 21 -22.36 21.32 -57.77
C LEU A 21 -21.14 21.12 -56.86
N MET A 22 -20.19 22.05 -56.84
CA MET A 22 -19.27 22.19 -55.72
C MET A 22 -20.05 22.75 -54.53
N LEU A 23 -20.55 21.87 -53.66
CA LEU A 23 -20.75 22.24 -52.27
C LEU A 23 -19.38 22.55 -51.68
N SER A 24 -19.11 23.83 -51.42
CA SER A 24 -18.07 24.26 -50.49
C SER A 24 -18.45 23.77 -49.09
N SER A 25 -18.10 22.52 -48.78
CA SER A 25 -18.08 22.03 -47.41
C SER A 25 -16.98 22.79 -46.68
N LEU A 26 -17.39 23.57 -45.68
CA LEU A 26 -16.51 23.95 -44.59
C LEU A 26 -15.96 22.66 -43.97
N ILE A 27 -14.80 22.22 -44.44
CA ILE A 27 -13.99 21.23 -43.75
C ILE A 27 -13.40 21.96 -42.56
N THR A 28 -14.18 22.07 -41.48
CA THR A 28 -13.56 22.19 -40.16
C THR A 28 -12.70 20.94 -40.00
N PRO A 29 -11.37 21.04 -39.86
CA PRO A 29 -10.58 19.87 -39.50
C PRO A 29 -11.21 19.30 -38.22
N PRO A 30 -11.43 17.97 -38.12
CA PRO A 30 -11.80 17.40 -36.85
C PRO A 30 -10.69 17.79 -35.88
N SER A 31 -11.04 18.68 -34.94
CA SER A 31 -10.18 19.03 -33.83
C SER A 31 -9.99 17.76 -33.01
N TYR A 32 -9.01 16.95 -33.40
CA TYR A 32 -8.41 15.93 -32.56
C TYR A 32 -7.41 16.59 -31.61
N ALA A 33 -7.82 17.68 -30.98
CA ALA A 33 -7.28 18.10 -29.70
C ALA A 33 -8.18 17.51 -28.62
N LYS A 34 -8.17 16.18 -28.48
CA LYS A 34 -8.54 15.59 -27.20
C LYS A 34 -7.42 16.02 -26.26
N ASN A 35 -7.64 17.09 -25.51
CA ASN A 35 -6.83 17.42 -24.35
C ASN A 35 -6.83 16.16 -23.48
N THR A 36 -5.81 15.32 -23.60
CA THR A 36 -5.59 14.17 -22.72
C THR A 36 -5.08 14.72 -21.41
N LYS A 37 -5.94 15.43 -20.68
CA LYS A 37 -5.74 15.60 -19.25
C LYS A 37 -5.78 14.19 -18.68
N ASP A 38 -4.65 13.74 -18.12
CA ASP A 38 -4.63 12.50 -17.36
C ASP A 38 -5.78 12.56 -16.36
N ALA A 39 -6.66 11.55 -16.42
CA ALA A 39 -7.84 11.45 -15.58
C ALA A 39 -7.48 11.08 -14.14
N GLY A 40 -8.46 10.92 -13.25
CA GLY A 40 -8.23 10.46 -11.88
C GLY A 40 -7.34 9.21 -11.86
N VAL A 41 -6.31 9.22 -11.02
CA VAL A 41 -5.27 8.18 -10.98
C VAL A 41 -5.30 7.46 -9.63
N LEU A 42 -5.33 6.13 -9.67
CA LEU A 42 -4.99 5.31 -8.50
C LEU A 42 -3.53 4.83 -8.63
N PHE A 43 -2.77 4.96 -7.56
CA PHE A 43 -1.35 4.63 -7.55
C PHE A 43 -1.05 3.62 -6.43
N LEU A 44 -1.05 2.35 -6.79
CA LEU A 44 -1.21 1.25 -5.85
C LEU A 44 0.12 0.53 -5.65
N VAL A 45 0.82 0.84 -4.56
CA VAL A 45 2.16 0.36 -4.23
C VAL A 45 2.12 -0.87 -3.32
N GLY A 46 2.85 -1.91 -3.68
CA GLY A 46 2.84 -3.18 -2.94
C GLY A 46 3.57 -3.16 -1.59
N GLY A 47 4.33 -2.11 -1.26
CA GLY A 47 5.12 -2.04 -0.02
C GLY A 47 6.62 -2.04 -0.26
N GLY A 48 7.41 -2.15 0.80
CA GLY A 48 8.85 -2.35 0.71
C GLY A 48 9.63 -1.20 0.06
N LEU A 49 9.16 0.05 0.21
CA LEU A 49 9.84 1.24 -0.30
C LEU A 49 11.10 1.56 0.53
N LYS A 50 12.19 0.90 0.17
CA LYS A 50 13.49 0.99 0.84
C LYS A 50 14.16 2.32 0.56
N THR A 51 13.90 3.27 1.44
CA THR A 51 14.40 4.65 1.35
C THR A 51 15.56 4.85 2.33
N CYS A 52 16.58 5.60 1.92
CA CYS A 52 17.69 5.99 2.77
C CYS A 52 17.25 7.03 3.80
N THR A 53 17.41 6.69 5.09
CA THR A 53 17.08 7.59 6.18
C THR A 53 18.05 7.44 7.36
N SER A 54 18.03 8.41 8.26
CA SER A 54 18.84 8.38 9.49
C SER A 54 18.48 7.23 10.44
N ILE A 55 17.29 6.63 10.28
CA ILE A 55 16.81 5.46 11.02
C ILE A 55 17.10 4.17 10.24
N ALA A 56 16.89 4.16 8.92
CA ALA A 56 17.04 3.01 8.02
C ALA A 56 18.34 3.05 7.19
N LYS A 57 19.48 3.26 7.86
CA LYS A 57 20.80 3.49 7.22
C LYS A 57 21.26 2.39 6.26
N ASN A 58 20.77 1.17 6.42
CA ASN A 58 21.12 0.06 5.52
C ASN A 58 20.66 0.32 4.08
N ASN A 59 19.67 1.20 3.88
CA ASN A 59 19.16 1.61 2.58
C ASN A 59 19.98 2.74 1.94
N CYS A 60 21.01 3.28 2.61
CA CYS A 60 21.81 4.41 2.14
C CYS A 60 23.06 3.96 1.39
N ASN A 61 23.42 4.68 0.33
CA ASN A 61 24.74 4.57 -0.31
C ASN A 61 25.84 5.24 0.56
N ASN A 62 27.11 5.14 0.12
CA ASN A 62 28.24 5.66 0.88
C ASN A 62 28.26 7.20 1.01
N ASN A 63 27.67 7.94 0.07
CA ASN A 63 27.63 9.40 0.10
C ASN A 63 26.70 9.89 1.22
N ALA A 64 25.47 9.38 1.25
CA ALA A 64 24.51 9.69 2.31
C ALA A 64 25.05 9.35 3.71
N LEU A 65 25.77 8.23 3.85
CA LEU A 65 26.33 7.83 5.13
C LEU A 65 27.36 8.83 5.68
N LYS A 66 28.15 9.47 4.81
CA LYS A 66 29.11 10.52 5.21
C LYS A 66 28.38 11.76 5.72
N GLU A 67 27.39 12.24 4.98
CA GLU A 67 26.58 13.40 5.36
C GLU A 67 25.82 13.16 6.68
N MET A 68 25.16 12.00 6.81
CA MET A 68 24.47 11.62 8.04
C MET A 68 25.40 11.52 9.24
N SER A 69 26.67 11.14 9.04
CA SER A 69 27.66 11.11 10.11
C SER A 69 27.97 12.52 10.61
N ALA A 70 28.11 13.49 9.71
CA ALA A 70 28.30 14.90 10.05
C ALA A 70 27.07 15.44 10.83
N LEU A 71 25.87 15.25 10.30
CA LEU A 71 24.60 15.67 10.94
C LEU A 71 24.38 15.02 12.31
N LYS A 72 24.74 13.74 12.47
CA LYS A 72 24.67 13.04 13.75
C LYS A 72 25.64 13.65 14.77
N THR A 73 26.84 14.03 14.34
CA THR A 73 27.88 14.59 15.22
C THR A 73 27.42 15.90 15.85
N ILE A 74 26.69 16.72 15.08
CA ILE A 74 26.13 18.00 15.56
C ILE A 74 24.73 17.87 16.19
N LYS A 75 24.21 16.64 16.38
CA LYS A 75 22.91 16.33 17.02
C LYS A 75 21.69 17.03 16.41
N THR A 76 21.63 17.14 15.08
CA THR A 76 20.51 17.82 14.38
C THR A 76 19.45 16.87 13.83
N ILE A 77 19.64 15.55 13.93
CA ILE A 77 18.75 14.55 13.33
C ILE A 77 18.39 13.41 14.31
N LYS A 78 17.19 12.85 14.18
CA LYS A 78 16.75 11.66 14.92
C LYS A 78 17.38 10.42 14.29
N THR A 79 18.15 9.64 15.05
CA THR A 79 18.75 8.38 14.56
C THR A 79 18.04 7.11 15.05
N GLY A 80 16.89 7.29 15.71
CA GLY A 80 16.07 6.21 16.26
C GLY A 80 15.44 6.59 17.60
N ASN A 81 14.45 5.79 18.02
CA ASN A 81 13.75 5.98 19.28
C ASN A 81 14.67 5.68 20.47
N ARG A 82 14.43 6.37 21.58
CA ARG A 82 15.22 6.26 22.81
C ARG A 82 14.29 5.86 23.95
N TYR A 83 14.76 4.99 24.84
CA TYR A 83 13.93 4.39 25.88
C TYR A 83 14.59 4.47 27.24
N LYS A 84 13.80 4.59 28.31
CA LYS A 84 14.30 4.61 29.68
C LYS A 84 13.38 3.84 30.61
N ILE A 85 13.97 3.04 31.50
CA ILE A 85 13.26 2.39 32.61
C ILE A 85 13.63 3.16 33.87
N ASP A 86 12.73 4.02 34.32
CA ASP A 86 12.89 4.84 35.53
C ASP A 86 11.54 4.95 36.28
N PRO A 87 11.49 5.59 37.46
CA PRO A 87 10.24 5.72 38.20
C PRO A 87 9.11 6.40 37.43
N LYS A 88 9.43 7.38 36.56
CA LYS A 88 8.44 8.11 35.76
C LYS A 88 7.84 7.20 34.69
N SER A 89 8.67 6.49 33.93
CA SER A 89 8.18 5.58 32.89
C SER A 89 7.46 4.36 33.48
N ILE A 90 7.88 3.87 34.64
CA ILE A 90 7.14 2.82 35.38
C ILE A 90 5.76 3.33 35.84
N HIS A 91 5.65 4.60 36.24
CA HIS A 91 4.36 5.19 36.58
C HIS A 91 3.47 5.30 35.34
N LEU A 92 4.00 5.78 34.21
CA LEU A 92 3.26 5.81 32.94
C LEU A 92 2.73 4.43 32.54
N VAL A 93 3.54 3.38 32.69
CA VAL A 93 3.12 1.99 32.46
C VAL A 93 1.93 1.63 33.35
N LYS A 94 1.91 2.03 34.63
CA LYS A 94 0.78 1.72 35.52
C LYS A 94 -0.52 2.42 35.13
N GLU A 95 -0.43 3.69 34.75
CA GLU A 95 -1.59 4.53 34.41
C GLU A 95 -2.19 4.16 33.05
N ASN A 96 -1.34 3.84 32.07
CA ASN A 96 -1.77 3.64 30.68
C ASN A 96 -1.89 2.16 30.29
N TRP A 97 -1.72 1.21 31.21
CA TRP A 97 -1.80 -0.21 30.87
C TRP A 97 -3.23 -0.60 30.48
N GLN A 98 -3.42 -0.89 29.20
CA GLN A 98 -4.64 -1.50 28.71
C GLN A 98 -4.39 -3.00 28.55
N SER A 99 -4.92 -3.78 29.49
CA SER A 99 -4.68 -5.22 29.55
C SER A 99 -5.79 -6.00 28.85
N ASP A 100 -5.42 -6.86 27.90
CA ASP A 100 -6.32 -7.91 27.43
C ASP A 100 -6.26 -9.13 28.40
N SER A 101 -5.16 -9.25 29.16
CA SER A 101 -4.85 -10.39 30.06
C SER A 101 -5.07 -10.12 31.56
N GLY A 102 -5.65 -8.96 31.91
CA GLY A 102 -6.00 -8.57 33.28
C GLY A 102 -4.87 -7.93 34.12
N GLU A 103 -5.18 -7.65 35.39
CA GLU A 103 -4.35 -6.85 36.31
C GLU A 103 -3.05 -7.56 36.77
N ALA A 104 -3.05 -8.89 36.75
CA ALA A 104 -1.89 -9.70 37.14
C ALA A 104 -0.69 -9.48 36.20
N THR A 105 -0.93 -9.41 34.89
CA THR A 105 0.10 -9.15 33.87
C THR A 105 0.74 -7.79 34.08
N LYS A 106 -0.07 -6.74 34.29
CA LYS A 106 0.43 -5.39 34.62
C LYS A 106 1.38 -5.42 35.81
N ASN A 107 0.96 -6.07 36.90
CA ASN A 107 1.77 -6.18 38.11
C ASN A 107 3.09 -6.92 37.88
N ASN A 108 3.08 -7.99 37.07
CA ASN A 108 4.29 -8.72 36.70
C ASN A 108 5.24 -7.88 35.87
N VAL A 109 4.73 -7.12 34.89
CA VAL A 109 5.52 -6.18 34.08
C VAL A 109 6.13 -5.09 34.96
N VAL A 110 5.35 -4.46 35.85
CA VAL A 110 5.86 -3.43 36.78
C VAL A 110 6.97 -3.99 37.69
N LYS A 111 6.79 -5.21 38.23
CA LYS A 111 7.83 -5.89 39.03
C LYS A 111 9.08 -6.20 38.21
N LEU A 112 8.93 -6.57 36.94
CA LEU A 112 10.06 -6.73 36.02
C LEU A 112 10.79 -5.40 35.80
N LEU A 113 10.06 -4.33 35.48
CA LEU A 113 10.66 -3.02 35.23
C LEU A 113 11.41 -2.48 36.44
N LYS A 114 10.84 -2.60 37.66
CA LYS A 114 11.53 -2.20 38.90
C LYS A 114 12.88 -2.89 39.07
N ARG A 115 12.98 -4.18 38.74
CA ARG A 115 14.25 -4.93 38.76
C ARG A 115 15.18 -4.53 37.62
N ALA A 116 14.63 -4.17 36.47
CA ALA A 116 15.36 -3.78 35.28
C ALA A 116 15.76 -2.29 35.24
N THR A 117 15.30 -1.48 36.20
CA THR A 117 15.62 -0.04 36.34
C THR A 117 17.10 0.22 36.16
N PHE A 118 17.46 1.27 35.44
CA PHE A 118 18.86 1.66 35.26
C PHE A 118 19.39 2.32 36.55
N GLN A 119 20.52 1.82 37.07
CA GLN A 119 21.15 2.35 38.29
C GLN A 119 21.96 3.62 38.03
N ASN A 120 22.58 3.72 36.84
CA ASN A 120 23.27 4.92 36.39
C ASN A 120 22.39 5.65 35.37
N GLU A 121 22.28 6.97 35.52
CA GLU A 121 21.44 7.89 34.73
C GLU A 121 21.78 8.01 33.24
N GLN A 122 22.69 7.18 32.71
CA GLN A 122 23.09 7.25 31.31
C GLN A 122 21.85 7.38 30.40
N ASP A 123 21.95 8.35 29.49
CA ASP A 123 20.91 8.78 28.57
C ASP A 123 20.04 7.64 28.04
N ALA A 124 18.78 7.95 27.76
CA ALA A 124 17.82 7.04 27.14
C ALA A 124 18.48 6.14 26.07
N VAL A 125 18.25 4.84 26.16
CA VAL A 125 18.97 3.79 25.42
C VAL A 125 18.26 3.42 24.12
N SER A 126 18.96 2.68 23.24
CA SER A 126 18.32 2.13 22.02
C SER A 126 17.33 1.00 22.34
N LEU A 127 16.40 0.70 21.43
CA LEU A 127 15.49 -0.45 21.55
C LEU A 127 16.25 -1.78 21.72
N LYS A 128 17.39 -1.95 21.03
CA LYS A 128 18.23 -3.16 21.17
C LYS A 128 18.75 -3.28 22.61
N SER A 129 19.28 -2.20 23.17
CA SER A 129 19.77 -2.14 24.55
C SER A 129 18.64 -2.38 25.55
N LEU A 130 17.45 -1.82 25.32
CA LEU A 130 16.27 -2.06 26.13
C LEU A 130 15.87 -3.55 26.13
N LYS A 131 15.78 -4.17 24.94
CA LYS A 131 15.46 -5.60 24.81
C LYS A 131 16.47 -6.49 25.54
N THR A 132 17.77 -6.20 25.39
CA THR A 132 18.82 -6.92 26.14
C THR A 132 18.67 -6.75 27.65
N ARG A 133 18.36 -5.53 28.11
CA ARG A 133 18.10 -5.25 29.53
C ARG A 133 16.92 -6.06 30.03
N LEU A 134 15.76 -5.97 29.38
CA LEU A 134 14.55 -6.71 29.78
C LEU A 134 14.81 -8.23 29.81
N LYS A 135 15.44 -8.78 28.77
CA LYS A 135 15.80 -10.21 28.70
C LYS A 135 16.66 -10.67 29.88
N LYS A 136 17.59 -9.83 30.37
CA LYS A 136 18.45 -10.15 31.52
C LYS A 136 17.65 -10.34 32.82
N TYR A 137 16.58 -9.58 33.02
CA TYR A 137 15.79 -9.60 34.26
C TYR A 137 14.49 -10.42 34.15
N ASP A 138 14.04 -10.71 32.93
CA ASP A 138 12.80 -11.44 32.65
C ASP A 138 12.96 -12.97 32.74
N ARG A 139 13.20 -13.46 33.97
CA ARG A 139 13.36 -14.90 34.25
C ARG A 139 12.11 -15.74 33.95
N LYS A 140 10.94 -15.12 33.86
CA LYS A 140 9.64 -15.79 33.64
C LYS A 140 9.12 -15.65 32.21
N GLN A 141 9.91 -15.04 31.31
CA GLN A 141 9.50 -14.75 29.92
C GLN A 141 8.18 -13.95 29.83
N ILE A 142 7.93 -13.06 30.79
CA ILE A 142 6.74 -12.20 30.87
C ILE A 142 6.56 -11.44 29.56
N ILE A 143 7.64 -10.87 29.01
CA ILE A 143 7.57 -10.08 27.76
C ILE A 143 7.13 -10.92 26.57
N ARG A 144 7.43 -12.23 26.56
CA ARG A 144 7.04 -13.15 25.46
C ARG A 144 5.55 -13.52 25.51
N GLN A 145 4.94 -13.40 26.68
CA GLN A 145 3.53 -13.72 26.91
C GLN A 145 2.59 -12.55 26.60
N LEU A 146 3.13 -11.34 26.50
CA LEU A 146 2.34 -10.14 26.20
C LEU A 146 1.67 -10.27 24.82
N SER A 147 0.42 -9.80 24.75
CA SER A 147 -0.19 -9.48 23.46
C SER A 147 0.60 -8.38 22.77
N ASP A 148 0.43 -8.23 21.46
CA ASP A 148 1.15 -7.18 20.74
C ASP A 148 0.70 -5.78 21.23
N ARG A 149 -0.58 -5.61 21.58
CA ARG A 149 -1.11 -4.38 22.21
C ARG A 149 -0.39 -4.05 23.52
N GLU A 150 -0.26 -5.03 24.41
CA GLU A 150 0.44 -4.86 25.70
C GLU A 150 1.93 -4.58 25.51
N TYR A 151 2.58 -5.30 24.58
CA TYR A 151 3.98 -5.10 24.25
C TYR A 151 4.26 -3.70 23.72
N TYR A 152 3.44 -3.20 22.80
CA TYR A 152 3.63 -1.86 22.26
C TYR A 152 3.22 -0.76 23.23
N THR A 153 2.21 -0.99 24.09
CA THR A 153 1.88 -0.08 25.21
C THR A 153 3.05 0.07 26.19
N LEU A 154 3.75 -1.04 26.48
CA LEU A 154 4.98 -1.01 27.26
C LEU A 154 6.04 -0.14 26.58
N LEU A 155 6.29 -0.35 25.28
CA LEU A 155 7.29 0.43 24.55
C LEU A 155 6.94 1.92 24.54
N ASP A 156 5.68 2.26 24.35
CA ASP A 156 5.20 3.65 24.30
C ASP A 156 5.43 4.41 25.61
N CYS A 157 5.17 3.75 26.73
CA CYS A 157 5.38 4.33 28.06
C CYS A 157 6.87 4.48 28.41
N LEU A 158 7.74 3.64 27.83
CA LEU A 158 9.18 3.69 28.07
C LEU A 158 9.92 4.65 27.13
N GLU A 159 9.29 5.04 26.02
CA GLU A 159 9.88 5.94 25.03
C GLU A 159 10.12 7.34 25.59
N GLN A 160 11.19 7.99 25.13
CA GLN A 160 11.64 9.30 25.57
C GLN A 160 11.68 10.26 24.38
N LYS A 161 11.39 11.54 24.65
CA LYS A 161 11.54 12.59 23.65
C LYS A 161 13.00 12.67 23.14
N VAL A 162 13.16 12.89 21.85
CA VAL A 162 14.46 13.09 21.21
C VAL A 162 14.51 14.52 20.72
N ILE A 163 15.29 15.36 21.40
CA ILE A 163 15.30 16.82 21.19
C ILE A 163 16.70 17.35 20.88
N ASN A 164 16.76 18.50 20.23
CA ASN A 164 17.95 19.31 20.15
C ASN A 164 18.19 19.97 21.51
N ASN A 165 19.34 19.73 22.14
CA ASN A 165 19.65 20.27 23.46
C ASN A 165 19.76 21.81 23.49
N LYS A 166 19.98 22.46 22.35
CA LYS A 166 20.10 23.92 22.24
C LYS A 166 18.75 24.60 22.04
N THR A 167 17.92 24.07 21.12
CA THR A 167 16.62 24.69 20.77
C THR A 167 15.45 24.11 21.54
N GLY A 168 15.60 22.93 22.14
CA GLY A 168 14.51 22.19 22.79
C GLY A 168 13.55 21.50 21.80
N GLU A 169 13.72 21.74 20.50
CA GLU A 169 12.85 21.20 19.45
C GLU A 169 13.04 19.70 19.26
N ARG A 170 11.96 19.02 18.85
CA ARG A 170 12.00 17.60 18.49
C ARG A 170 12.88 17.37 17.26
N LEU A 171 13.81 16.43 17.37
CA LEU A 171 14.58 15.97 16.23
C LEU A 171 13.72 15.11 15.31
N LYS A 172 13.85 15.34 14.00
CA LYS A 172 13.11 14.63 12.95
C LYS A 172 14.00 13.61 12.26
N GLU A 173 13.37 12.61 11.65
CA GLU A 173 14.05 11.70 10.76
C GLU A 173 14.59 12.45 9.53
N TYR A 174 15.85 12.21 9.19
CA TYR A 174 16.45 12.74 7.98
C TYR A 174 16.27 11.71 6.86
N VAL A 175 15.80 12.17 5.72
CA VAL A 175 15.58 11.36 4.51
C VAL A 175 16.56 11.84 3.44
N ASP A 176 17.14 10.92 2.69
CA ASP A 176 17.95 11.22 1.52
C ASP A 176 17.50 10.32 0.37
N LEU A 177 16.47 10.77 -0.33
CA LEU A 177 15.79 10.01 -1.37
C LEU A 177 16.73 9.72 -2.55
N ALA A 178 17.55 10.71 -2.94
CA ALA A 178 18.47 10.62 -4.06
C ALA A 178 19.58 9.58 -3.85
N ASN A 179 20.03 9.40 -2.61
CA ASN A 179 21.09 8.44 -2.26
C ASN A 179 20.57 7.11 -1.69
N SER A 180 19.30 6.79 -1.96
CA SER A 180 18.73 5.47 -1.67
C SER A 180 19.32 4.39 -2.57
N LYS A 181 19.73 3.27 -1.99
CA LYS A 181 20.27 2.10 -2.74
C LYS A 181 19.24 1.47 -3.68
N ASN A 182 17.96 1.52 -3.31
CA ASN A 182 16.90 0.95 -4.13
C ASN A 182 16.32 2.01 -5.07
N VAL A 183 16.84 2.04 -6.30
CA VAL A 183 16.43 3.02 -7.33
C VAL A 183 14.94 2.94 -7.68
N PHE A 184 14.33 1.75 -7.60
CA PHE A 184 12.91 1.56 -7.89
C PHE A 184 12.00 2.17 -6.82
N SER A 185 12.42 2.12 -5.55
CA SER A 185 11.70 2.76 -4.44
C SER A 185 11.67 4.28 -4.62
N THR A 186 12.82 4.87 -5.01
CA THR A 186 12.92 6.29 -5.32
C THR A 186 12.09 6.67 -6.54
N GLN A 187 12.13 5.88 -7.61
CA GLN A 187 11.30 6.10 -8.80
C GLN A 187 9.81 6.18 -8.46
N ILE A 188 9.31 5.33 -7.57
CA ILE A 188 7.88 5.31 -7.19
C ILE A 188 7.44 6.66 -6.60
N TYR A 189 8.25 7.30 -5.75
CA TYR A 189 7.92 8.63 -5.22
C TYR A 189 7.90 9.69 -6.32
N HIS A 190 8.91 9.69 -7.21
CA HIS A 190 8.97 10.64 -8.32
C HIS A 190 7.83 10.46 -9.33
N GLU A 191 7.44 9.22 -9.63
CA GLU A 191 6.32 8.94 -10.55
C GLU A 191 4.98 9.38 -9.97
N PHE A 192 4.77 9.19 -8.66
CA PHE A 192 3.58 9.72 -7.98
C PHE A 192 3.51 11.25 -8.10
N VAL A 193 4.61 11.96 -7.80
CA VAL A 193 4.67 13.43 -7.92
C VAL A 193 4.51 13.87 -9.37
N THR A 194 5.09 13.13 -10.33
CA THR A 194 4.94 13.41 -11.76
C THR A 194 3.48 13.36 -12.20
N HIS A 195 2.71 12.40 -11.71
CA HIS A 195 1.26 12.36 -11.96
C HIS A 195 0.52 13.51 -11.28
N ALA A 196 0.87 13.85 -10.03
CA ALA A 196 0.28 15.00 -9.33
C ALA A 196 0.55 16.33 -10.07
N LYS A 197 1.76 16.52 -10.62
CA LYS A 197 2.12 17.67 -11.46
C LYS A 197 1.22 17.79 -12.69
N LYS A 198 0.98 16.67 -13.38
CA LYS A 198 0.12 16.65 -14.58
C LYS A 198 -1.34 16.99 -14.26
N ILE A 199 -1.85 16.51 -13.14
CA ILE A 199 -3.24 16.77 -12.70
C ILE A 199 -3.42 18.24 -12.31
N SER A 200 -2.48 18.78 -11.54
CA SER A 200 -2.52 20.16 -11.03
C SER A 200 -2.10 21.22 -12.05
N ASN A 201 -1.34 20.81 -13.08
CA ASN A 201 -0.58 21.72 -13.95
C ASN A 201 0.33 22.67 -13.14
N ASN A 202 0.91 22.16 -12.05
CA ASN A 202 1.80 22.89 -11.15
C ASN A 202 3.12 22.13 -11.00
N GLU A 203 4.25 22.84 -11.02
CA GLU A 203 5.58 22.26 -10.83
C GLU A 203 5.84 21.76 -9.41
N SER A 204 5.08 22.24 -8.42
CA SER A 204 5.14 21.78 -7.03
C SER A 204 3.73 21.47 -6.54
N PRO A 205 3.15 20.31 -6.90
CA PRO A 205 1.78 19.95 -6.56
C PRO A 205 1.61 19.79 -5.06
N ASN A 206 0.41 20.12 -4.56
CA ASN A 206 0.06 19.93 -3.16
C ASN A 206 -0.22 18.44 -2.89
N VAL A 207 0.69 17.77 -2.19
CA VAL A 207 0.55 16.36 -1.81
C VAL A 207 0.24 16.24 -0.33
N ILE A 208 -0.87 15.60 -0.01
CA ILE A 208 -1.21 15.23 1.37
C ILE A 208 -0.69 13.84 1.66
N VAL A 209 0.03 13.72 2.76
CA VAL A 209 0.43 12.44 3.32
C VAL A 209 -0.48 12.08 4.48
N LEU A 210 -1.02 10.87 4.45
CA LEU A 210 -1.82 10.28 5.51
C LEU A 210 -1.10 9.09 6.13
N THR A 211 -1.00 9.11 7.45
CA THR A 211 -0.46 7.99 8.25
C THR A 211 -1.56 7.14 8.88
N ALA A 212 -2.76 7.16 8.29
CA ALA A 212 -4.00 6.57 8.81
C ALA A 212 -3.95 5.05 8.99
N SER A 213 -2.99 4.35 8.37
CA SER A 213 -2.81 2.90 8.58
C SER A 213 -1.98 2.60 9.82
N ALA A 214 -1.32 3.57 10.45
CA ALA A 214 -0.39 3.28 11.55
C ALA A 214 -1.08 3.19 12.93
N ARG A 215 -0.55 2.30 13.76
CA ARG A 215 -0.81 2.27 15.21
C ARG A 215 -0.39 3.59 15.88
N ASP A 216 0.80 4.07 15.54
CA ASP A 216 1.29 5.41 15.90
C ASP A 216 1.27 6.29 14.64
N PRO A 217 0.29 7.19 14.49
CA PRO A 217 0.15 8.01 13.27
C PRO A 217 1.27 9.04 13.13
N PHE A 218 2.06 9.30 14.17
CA PHE A 218 3.08 10.34 14.16
C PHE A 218 4.44 9.83 13.66
N GLU A 219 4.72 8.53 13.85
CA GLU A 219 6.05 7.93 13.65
C GLU A 219 6.61 8.17 12.24
N ALA A 220 5.77 8.05 11.21
CA ALA A 220 6.19 8.16 9.81
C ALA A 220 5.82 9.51 9.15
N ALA A 221 5.24 10.45 9.91
CA ALA A 221 4.75 11.72 9.34
C ALA A 221 5.87 12.56 8.74
N ASP A 222 6.99 12.73 9.47
CA ASP A 222 8.14 13.51 8.98
C ASP A 222 8.84 12.81 7.80
N PHE A 223 8.93 11.48 7.83
CA PHE A 223 9.53 10.68 6.76
C PHE A 223 8.85 10.94 5.42
N TYR A 224 7.53 10.74 5.35
CA TYR A 224 6.80 10.86 4.09
C TYR A 224 6.73 12.31 3.60
N GLN A 225 6.55 13.30 4.50
CA GLN A 225 6.61 14.71 4.11
C GLN A 225 7.95 15.02 3.45
N THR A 226 9.06 14.61 4.07
CA THR A 226 10.40 14.87 3.52
C THR A 226 10.63 14.12 2.22
N ALA A 227 10.21 12.86 2.12
CA ALA A 227 10.36 12.06 0.90
C ALA A 227 9.61 12.67 -0.29
N PHE A 228 8.35 13.09 -0.11
CA PHE A 228 7.57 13.71 -1.18
C PHE A 228 8.06 15.13 -1.52
N ASN A 229 8.54 15.89 -0.54
CA ASN A 229 9.21 17.18 -0.80
C ASN A 229 10.45 16.98 -1.67
N GLN A 230 11.31 16.01 -1.35
CA GLN A 230 12.48 15.68 -2.17
C GLN A 230 12.11 15.11 -3.55
N ALA A 231 10.94 14.49 -3.67
CA ALA A 231 10.40 14.05 -4.95
C ALA A 231 9.84 15.21 -5.82
N GLY A 232 9.72 16.42 -5.27
CA GLY A 232 9.32 17.63 -5.97
C GLY A 232 7.88 18.11 -5.71
N ALA A 233 7.24 17.68 -4.62
CA ALA A 233 5.92 18.15 -4.21
C ALA A 233 6.00 19.20 -3.08
N ASN A 234 4.89 19.92 -2.87
CA ASN A 234 4.62 20.62 -1.61
C ASN A 234 3.85 19.64 -0.68
N ALA A 235 4.59 18.84 0.08
CA ALA A 235 4.05 17.75 0.87
C ALA A 235 3.71 18.16 2.30
N ASN A 236 2.47 17.88 2.72
CA ASN A 236 1.96 18.20 4.05
C ASN A 236 1.33 16.96 4.68
N TRP A 237 1.62 16.72 5.96
CA TRP A 237 0.94 15.67 6.72
C TRP A 237 -0.41 16.16 7.26
N LEU A 238 -1.45 15.36 7.06
CA LEU A 238 -2.79 15.61 7.56
C LEU A 238 -3.16 14.55 8.62
N PRO A 239 -3.52 14.94 9.86
CA PRO A 239 -3.80 14.02 10.96
C PRO A 239 -5.18 13.33 10.85
N LEU A 240 -5.62 12.94 9.66
CA LEU A 240 -6.85 12.16 9.49
C LEU A 240 -6.57 10.69 9.78
N ASP A 241 -6.88 10.27 11.00
CA ASP A 241 -6.77 8.89 11.47
C ASP A 241 -8.09 8.41 12.09
N ALA A 242 -8.12 7.14 12.53
CA ALA A 242 -9.29 6.53 13.13
C ALA A 242 -9.73 7.21 14.43
N THR A 243 -8.78 7.75 15.20
CA THR A 243 -9.07 8.49 16.45
C THR A 243 -9.84 9.76 16.13
N LEU A 244 -9.33 10.54 15.18
CA LEU A 244 -9.91 11.82 14.84
C LEU A 244 -11.30 11.67 14.22
N ASN A 245 -11.47 10.72 13.30
CA ASN A 245 -12.77 10.47 12.70
C ASN A 245 -13.80 10.01 13.75
N ALA A 246 -13.41 9.20 14.74
CA ALA A 246 -14.30 8.82 15.84
C ALA A 246 -14.72 10.03 16.69
N LEU A 247 -13.80 10.93 17.02
CA LEU A 247 -14.09 12.15 17.78
C LEU A 247 -14.92 13.17 17.00
N MET A 248 -14.78 13.23 15.67
CA MET A 248 -15.59 14.12 14.82
C MET A 248 -17.07 13.70 14.78
N GLN A 249 -17.38 12.44 15.10
CA GLN A 249 -18.74 11.91 15.14
C GLN A 249 -19.40 12.05 16.52
N GLN A 250 -18.65 12.47 17.55
CA GLN A 250 -19.20 12.67 18.89
C GLN A 250 -19.95 14.00 19.00
N THR A 251 -21.05 13.98 19.74
CA THR A 251 -21.81 15.19 20.11
C THR A 251 -21.14 15.92 21.28
N GLY A 252 -21.41 17.22 21.42
CA GLY A 252 -20.86 18.06 22.49
C GLY A 252 -19.95 19.17 21.98
N SER A 253 -19.43 19.98 22.90
CA SER A 253 -18.49 21.05 22.56
C SER A 253 -17.17 20.47 22.05
N ARG A 254 -16.55 21.10 21.04
CA ARG A 254 -15.29 20.59 20.48
C ARG A 254 -14.17 20.57 21.52
N ASP A 255 -14.13 21.54 22.43
CA ASP A 255 -13.13 21.57 23.51
C ASP A 255 -13.22 20.36 24.44
N GLU A 256 -14.44 19.95 24.82
CA GLU A 256 -14.63 18.77 25.68
C GLU A 256 -14.35 17.47 24.95
N VAL A 257 -14.81 17.35 23.70
CA VAL A 257 -14.56 16.18 22.87
C VAL A 257 -13.06 16.00 22.64
N CYS A 258 -12.34 17.06 22.27
CA CYS A 258 -10.93 16.97 21.90
C CYS A 258 -9.98 16.78 23.08
N LYS A 259 -10.39 17.07 24.32
CA LYS A 259 -9.64 16.64 25.53
C LYS A 259 -9.48 15.12 25.61
N ASN A 260 -10.36 14.36 24.97
CA ASN A 260 -10.32 12.89 24.99
C ASN A 260 -9.42 12.26 23.92
N ILE A 261 -8.71 13.04 23.09
CA ILE A 261 -7.80 12.50 22.05
C ILE A 261 -6.87 11.40 22.60
N PRO A 262 -6.12 11.59 23.71
CA PRO A 262 -5.19 10.56 24.19
C PRO A 262 -5.91 9.26 24.56
N LYS A 263 -7.09 9.36 25.19
CA LYS A 263 -7.90 8.21 25.61
C LYS A 263 -8.43 7.44 24.40
N VAL A 264 -9.09 8.14 23.47
CA VAL A 264 -9.67 7.52 22.27
C VAL A 264 -8.58 6.91 21.37
N ARG A 265 -7.41 7.55 21.28
CA ARG A 265 -6.26 7.00 20.54
C ARG A 265 -5.75 5.71 21.14
N ALA A 266 -5.65 5.65 22.46
CA ALA A 266 -5.26 4.43 23.16
C ALA A 266 -6.27 3.29 22.91
N GLU A 267 -7.56 3.60 22.92
CA GLU A 267 -8.63 2.62 22.68
C GLU A 267 -8.67 2.10 21.24
N ILE A 268 -8.58 2.99 20.24
CA ILE A 268 -8.77 2.66 18.82
C ILE A 268 -7.46 2.22 18.15
N GLN A 269 -6.40 3.00 18.33
CA GLN A 269 -5.11 2.76 17.69
C GLN A 269 -4.13 2.02 18.59
N GLY A 270 -4.37 1.91 19.89
CA GLY A 270 -3.46 1.22 20.80
C GLY A 270 -2.13 1.94 21.00
N SER A 271 -2.09 3.28 20.86
CA SER A 271 -0.90 4.10 21.10
C SER A 271 -1.12 5.14 22.20
N VAL A 272 -0.15 5.21 23.13
CA VAL A 272 -0.24 6.02 24.36
C VAL A 272 0.95 6.98 24.48
N ASN A 273 0.83 8.00 25.33
CA ASN A 273 1.94 8.91 25.67
C ASN A 273 2.59 9.53 24.40
N ARG A 274 1.81 9.98 23.42
CA ARG A 274 2.36 10.54 22.17
C ARG A 274 2.62 12.04 22.27
N GLU A 275 1.90 12.73 23.14
CA GLU A 275 2.05 14.16 23.42
C GLU A 275 3.45 14.51 23.93
N LEU A 276 4.06 13.59 24.70
CA LEU A 276 5.45 13.71 25.14
C LEU A 276 6.45 13.57 23.99
N ILE A 277 6.17 12.69 23.03
CA ILE A 277 7.12 12.27 22.00
C ILE A 277 7.04 13.17 20.77
N TYR A 278 5.83 13.60 20.39
CA TYR A 278 5.52 14.36 19.18
C TYR A 278 4.66 15.60 19.48
N PRO A 279 5.09 16.51 20.38
CA PRO A 279 4.26 17.63 20.83
C PRO A 279 3.75 18.51 19.67
N ASP A 280 4.57 18.71 18.63
CA ASP A 280 4.23 19.46 17.43
C ASP A 280 3.15 18.76 16.57
N LEU A 281 3.22 17.43 16.43
CA LEU A 281 2.25 16.68 15.62
C LEU A 281 0.95 16.42 16.37
N THR A 282 1.00 16.22 17.70
CA THR A 282 -0.20 16.11 18.52
C THR A 282 -0.94 17.45 18.62
N ALA A 283 -0.23 18.58 18.60
CA ALA A 283 -0.86 19.90 18.51
C ALA A 283 -1.65 20.05 17.20
N LYS A 284 -1.08 19.63 16.06
CA LYS A 284 -1.81 19.61 14.76
C LYS A 284 -3.04 18.70 14.79
N GLN A 285 -2.95 17.54 15.44
CA GLN A 285 -4.11 16.65 15.62
C GLN A 285 -5.20 17.32 16.47
N LEU A 286 -4.81 18.01 17.55
CA LEU A 286 -5.73 18.77 18.39
C LEU A 286 -6.41 19.91 17.60
N GLU A 287 -5.66 20.69 16.84
CA GLU A 287 -6.20 21.75 15.97
C GLU A 287 -7.23 21.19 14.96
N ALA A 288 -6.90 20.08 14.30
CA ALA A 288 -7.81 19.41 13.37
C ALA A 288 -9.06 18.86 14.07
N CYS A 289 -8.95 18.45 15.34
CA CYS A 289 -10.07 18.05 16.16
C CYS A 289 -10.96 19.24 16.54
N LEU A 290 -10.37 20.38 16.89
CA LEU A 290 -11.12 21.59 17.25
C LEU A 290 -11.83 22.19 16.03
N LEU A 291 -11.19 22.13 14.86
CA LEU A 291 -11.73 22.61 13.58
C LEU A 291 -11.78 21.48 12.51
N PRO A 292 -12.76 20.57 12.58
CA PRO A 292 -12.94 19.47 11.63
C PRO A 292 -12.97 19.88 10.15
N ALA A 293 -13.48 21.09 9.84
CA ALA A 293 -13.55 21.60 8.48
C ALA A 293 -12.18 21.78 7.82
N SER A 294 -11.11 21.97 8.60
CA SER A 294 -9.74 22.10 8.09
C SER A 294 -9.29 20.86 7.29
N ILE A 295 -9.73 19.66 7.69
CA ILE A 295 -9.42 18.39 7.02
C ILE A 295 -10.06 18.36 5.63
N ASN A 296 -11.34 18.68 5.55
CA ASN A 296 -12.09 18.70 4.29
C ASN A 296 -11.53 19.76 3.33
N ASN A 297 -11.14 20.92 3.86
CA ASN A 297 -10.51 21.98 3.07
C ASN A 297 -9.15 21.53 2.53
N ALA A 298 -8.30 20.91 3.36
CA ALA A 298 -7.01 20.39 2.92
C ALA A 298 -7.19 19.36 1.79
N ILE A 299 -8.07 18.37 1.97
CA ILE A 299 -8.36 17.34 0.96
C ILE A 299 -8.91 17.95 -0.34
N SER A 300 -9.75 18.98 -0.23
CA SER A 300 -10.31 19.67 -1.41
C SER A 300 -9.23 20.36 -2.25
N GLN A 301 -8.19 20.90 -1.60
CA GLN A 301 -7.05 21.59 -2.23
C GLN A 301 -5.90 20.65 -2.63
N ALA A 302 -5.99 19.35 -2.31
CA ALA A 302 -4.96 18.39 -2.62
C ALA A 302 -4.96 18.03 -4.12
N ASP A 303 -3.77 17.94 -4.69
CA ASP A 303 -3.52 17.41 -6.03
C ASP A 303 -3.15 15.92 -5.98
N GLY A 304 -2.52 15.51 -4.86
CA GLY A 304 -2.20 14.13 -4.56
C GLY A 304 -2.49 13.76 -3.10
N ILE A 305 -2.93 12.52 -2.86
CA ILE A 305 -3.03 11.95 -1.51
C ILE A 305 -2.27 10.62 -1.47
N PHE A 306 -1.40 10.45 -0.48
CA PHE A 306 -0.65 9.21 -0.28
C PHE A 306 -0.89 8.61 1.11
N ILE A 307 -1.33 7.35 1.16
CA ILE A 307 -1.64 6.63 2.39
C ILE A 307 -0.51 5.63 2.72
N ASN A 308 -0.01 5.69 3.96
CA ASN A 308 1.07 4.82 4.42
C ASN A 308 0.67 3.32 4.54
N GLY A 309 1.65 2.48 4.86
CA GLY A 309 1.43 1.09 5.27
C GLY A 309 1.12 0.96 6.77
N GLY A 310 0.65 -0.22 7.18
CA GLY A 310 0.25 -0.51 8.56
C GLY A 310 -0.91 -1.51 8.58
N ASP A 311 -1.99 -1.15 9.27
CA ASP A 311 -3.27 -1.86 9.30
C ASP A 311 -4.33 -1.09 8.49
N GLN A 312 -4.79 -1.72 7.41
CA GLN A 312 -5.82 -1.18 6.52
C GLN A 312 -7.16 -0.94 7.24
N SER A 313 -7.44 -1.68 8.32
CA SER A 313 -8.66 -1.52 9.12
C SER A 313 -8.70 -0.19 9.85
N LEU A 314 -7.54 0.36 10.25
CA LEU A 314 -7.45 1.70 10.82
C LEU A 314 -7.74 2.77 9.76
N THR A 315 -7.30 2.56 8.52
CA THR A 315 -7.63 3.48 7.43
C THR A 315 -9.11 3.44 7.07
N VAL A 316 -9.75 2.27 7.08
CA VAL A 316 -11.22 2.19 6.96
C VAL A 316 -11.88 3.04 8.05
N LYS A 317 -11.49 2.87 9.31
CA LYS A 317 -12.04 3.65 10.44
C LYS A 317 -11.74 5.15 10.35
N ALA A 318 -10.68 5.57 9.67
CA ALA A 318 -10.39 6.99 9.43
C ALA A 318 -11.31 7.64 8.40
N PHE A 319 -11.91 6.84 7.50
CA PHE A 319 -12.66 7.34 6.35
C PHE A 319 -14.14 6.91 6.29
N LYS A 320 -14.55 5.93 7.10
CA LYS A 320 -15.92 5.44 7.24
C LYS A 320 -16.52 5.88 8.56
N ASN A 321 -17.78 6.30 8.54
CA ASN A 321 -18.54 6.58 9.75
C ASN A 321 -18.94 5.27 10.45
N ALA A 322 -19.40 5.36 11.70
CA ALA A 322 -19.81 4.21 12.50
C ALA A 322 -20.95 3.39 11.86
N ASP A 323 -21.79 4.03 11.05
CA ASP A 323 -22.88 3.39 10.28
C ASP A 323 -22.40 2.74 8.96
N GLY A 324 -21.10 2.81 8.64
CA GLY A 324 -20.51 2.30 7.41
C GLY A 324 -20.57 3.24 6.21
N SER A 325 -21.24 4.39 6.34
CA SER A 325 -21.27 5.43 5.30
C SER A 325 -19.90 6.09 5.12
N ASP A 326 -19.70 6.72 3.96
CA ASP A 326 -18.48 7.49 3.69
C ASP A 326 -18.45 8.76 4.55
N SER A 327 -17.33 9.01 5.23
CA SER A 327 -17.06 10.32 5.83
C SER A 327 -17.04 11.42 4.77
N LYS A 328 -17.21 12.69 5.19
CA LYS A 328 -17.13 13.82 4.26
C LYS A 328 -15.79 13.87 3.51
N ALA A 329 -14.69 13.52 4.19
CA ALA A 329 -13.36 13.40 3.59
C ALA A 329 -13.32 12.39 2.44
N LEU A 330 -13.87 11.18 2.63
CA LEU A 330 -13.92 10.15 1.59
C LEU A 330 -14.83 10.55 0.43
N GLN A 331 -15.96 11.22 0.71
CA GLN A 331 -16.85 11.74 -0.33
C GLN A 331 -16.12 12.74 -1.24
N ILE A 332 -15.36 13.68 -0.67
CA ILE A 332 -14.56 14.66 -1.44
C ILE A 332 -13.49 13.94 -2.29
N ILE A 333 -12.81 12.93 -1.73
CA ILE A 333 -11.81 12.15 -2.48
C ILE A 333 -12.45 11.46 -3.69
N LYS A 334 -13.59 10.80 -3.50
CA LYS A 334 -14.33 10.12 -4.57
C LYS A 334 -14.78 11.09 -5.65
N GLU A 335 -15.27 12.27 -5.26
CA GLU A 335 -15.67 13.32 -6.17
C GLU A 335 -14.47 13.85 -6.99
N LYS A 336 -13.36 14.19 -6.34
CA LYS A 336 -12.16 14.67 -7.05
C LYS A 336 -11.59 13.62 -8.00
N LEU A 337 -11.59 12.33 -7.62
CA LEU A 337 -11.18 11.26 -8.53
C LEU A 337 -12.09 11.16 -9.75
N LYS A 338 -13.41 11.19 -9.54
CA LYS A 338 -14.40 11.17 -10.63
C LYS A 338 -14.24 12.36 -11.57
N ASN A 339 -13.88 13.52 -11.02
CA ASN A 339 -13.69 14.76 -11.76
C ASN A 339 -12.28 14.92 -12.35
N ASN A 340 -11.40 13.91 -12.24
CA ASN A 340 -10.04 13.95 -12.77
C ASN A 340 -9.14 15.02 -12.13
N GLN A 341 -9.35 15.28 -10.83
CA GLN A 341 -8.69 16.35 -10.06
C GLN A 341 -7.80 15.81 -8.95
N LEU A 342 -7.49 14.51 -8.95
CA LEU A 342 -6.73 13.89 -7.87
C LEU A 342 -6.00 12.64 -8.36
N ILE A 343 -4.73 12.50 -7.94
CA ILE A 343 -4.08 11.20 -7.79
C ILE A 343 -4.20 10.77 -6.34
N ILE A 344 -4.62 9.54 -6.09
CA ILE A 344 -4.54 8.94 -4.77
C ILE A 344 -3.81 7.62 -4.84
N GLY A 345 -2.93 7.40 -3.88
CA GLY A 345 -2.15 6.18 -3.79
C GLY A 345 -1.94 5.76 -2.36
N GLY A 346 -1.35 4.59 -2.21
CA GLY A 346 -0.88 4.14 -0.92
C GLY A 346 0.06 2.96 -1.03
N THR A 347 0.70 2.62 0.06
CA THR A 347 1.66 1.52 0.13
C THR A 347 1.22 0.47 1.13
N SER A 348 1.36 -0.81 0.79
CA SER A 348 0.97 -1.91 1.69
C SER A 348 -0.52 -1.81 2.10
N ALA A 349 -0.85 -1.62 3.37
CA ALA A 349 -2.22 -1.36 3.84
C ALA A 349 -2.92 -0.22 3.09
N GLY A 350 -2.21 0.89 2.80
CA GLY A 350 -2.74 1.99 2.01
C GLY A 350 -3.15 1.60 0.58
N THR A 351 -2.63 0.50 0.03
CA THR A 351 -3.12 -0.09 -1.23
C THR A 351 -4.25 -1.08 -0.97
N ALA A 352 -4.12 -1.97 0.02
CA ALA A 352 -5.15 -2.98 0.31
C ALA A 352 -6.53 -2.33 0.58
N VAL A 353 -6.53 -1.20 1.29
CA VAL A 353 -7.73 -0.44 1.64
C VAL A 353 -8.47 0.15 0.44
N MET A 354 -7.83 0.24 -0.73
CA MET A 354 -8.48 0.77 -1.93
C MET A 354 -9.58 -0.16 -2.44
N SER A 355 -9.49 -1.47 -2.16
CA SER A 355 -10.51 -2.47 -2.52
C SER A 355 -11.89 -2.07 -1.98
N GLY A 356 -12.96 -2.37 -2.71
CA GLY A 356 -14.34 -2.18 -2.24
C GLY A 356 -15.33 -1.94 -3.38
N GLY A 357 -16.62 -1.91 -3.08
CA GLY A 357 -17.66 -1.73 -4.08
C GLY A 357 -18.04 -3.02 -4.78
N GLU A 358 -18.51 -2.92 -6.02
CA GLU A 358 -19.01 -4.05 -6.81
C GLU A 358 -18.41 -4.04 -8.21
N PHE A 359 -18.10 -5.22 -8.73
CA PHE A 359 -17.71 -5.42 -10.12
C PHE A 359 -18.29 -6.73 -10.63
N ASN A 360 -18.92 -6.70 -11.81
CA ASN A 360 -19.62 -7.85 -12.38
C ASN A 360 -20.66 -8.48 -11.43
N LYS A 361 -21.43 -7.66 -10.71
CA LYS A 361 -22.44 -8.10 -9.72
C LYS A 361 -21.87 -8.86 -8.51
N ASN A 362 -20.54 -8.87 -8.33
CA ASN A 362 -19.88 -9.47 -7.18
C ASN A 362 -19.23 -8.38 -6.34
N LYS A 363 -19.36 -8.51 -5.02
CA LYS A 363 -18.72 -7.57 -4.08
C LYS A 363 -17.20 -7.73 -4.12
N THR A 364 -16.51 -6.60 -4.13
CA THR A 364 -15.06 -6.55 -3.95
C THR A 364 -14.76 -6.38 -2.47
N VAL A 365 -14.23 -7.44 -1.85
CA VAL A 365 -13.89 -7.45 -0.44
C VAL A 365 -12.49 -6.87 -0.19
N MET A 366 -12.18 -6.53 1.07
CA MET A 366 -10.83 -6.12 1.48
C MET A 366 -10.20 -7.21 2.34
N ILE A 367 -9.05 -7.74 1.91
CA ILE A 367 -8.29 -8.69 2.72
C ILE A 367 -7.79 -8.02 4.00
N THR A 368 -7.93 -8.69 5.14
CA THR A 368 -7.46 -8.17 6.44
C THR A 368 -6.28 -8.96 6.97
N ASN A 369 -6.26 -10.28 6.79
CA ASN A 369 -5.19 -11.14 7.31
C ASN A 369 -5.02 -12.45 6.51
N GLY A 370 -3.97 -13.23 6.80
CA GLY A 370 -3.91 -14.66 6.44
C GLY A 370 -2.61 -15.14 5.80
N GLN A 371 -2.37 -16.44 5.83
CA GLN A 371 -1.28 -17.12 5.11
C GLN A 371 -1.83 -18.08 4.06
N SER A 372 -1.09 -18.30 2.97
CA SER A 372 -1.57 -19.11 1.84
C SER A 372 -1.86 -20.57 2.19
N ASN A 373 -0.97 -21.23 2.93
CA ASN A 373 -1.17 -22.62 3.35
C ASN A 373 -2.38 -22.76 4.28
N THR A 374 -2.52 -21.89 5.27
CA THR A 374 -3.67 -21.88 6.19
C THR A 374 -4.97 -21.54 5.47
N ALA A 375 -4.96 -20.57 4.56
CA ALA A 375 -6.13 -20.17 3.77
C ALA A 375 -6.70 -21.35 2.96
N ILE A 376 -5.83 -22.08 2.24
CA ILE A 376 -6.25 -23.21 1.40
C ILE A 376 -6.97 -24.28 2.23
N ILE A 377 -6.49 -24.55 3.44
CA ILE A 377 -7.04 -25.60 4.32
C ILE A 377 -8.27 -25.14 5.09
N ARG A 378 -8.25 -23.93 5.66
CA ARG A 378 -9.28 -23.46 6.61
C ARG A 378 -10.32 -22.54 5.99
N GLY A 379 -10.14 -22.14 4.74
CA GLY A 379 -11.01 -21.19 4.06
C GLY A 379 -10.82 -19.75 4.52
N SER A 380 -11.52 -18.85 3.82
CA SER A 380 -11.63 -17.45 4.22
C SER A 380 -12.77 -17.22 5.22
N LYS A 381 -12.59 -16.24 6.11
CA LYS A 381 -13.57 -15.87 7.14
C LYS A 381 -13.88 -14.38 7.06
N GLY A 382 -15.15 -14.05 6.86
CA GLY A 382 -15.61 -12.66 6.75
C GLY A 382 -15.81 -12.00 8.10
N ASP A 383 -15.55 -10.69 8.15
CA ASP A 383 -15.96 -9.76 9.20
C ASP A 383 -15.48 -10.09 10.61
N ILE A 384 -14.34 -10.78 10.69
CA ILE A 384 -13.65 -11.11 11.93
C ILE A 384 -12.16 -10.79 11.75
N LEU A 385 -11.61 -9.95 12.62
CA LEU A 385 -10.19 -9.63 12.62
C LEU A 385 -9.56 -10.22 13.89
N PRO A 386 -8.69 -11.24 13.80
CA PRO A 386 -7.92 -11.66 14.96
C PRO A 386 -7.03 -10.52 15.43
N THR A 387 -7.05 -10.23 16.72
CA THR A 387 -6.04 -9.36 17.34
C THR A 387 -4.67 -10.01 17.18
N GLU A 388 -3.70 -9.28 16.64
CA GLU A 388 -2.36 -9.82 16.46
C GLU A 388 -1.77 -10.26 17.81
N GLY A 389 -1.22 -11.46 17.86
CA GLY A 389 -0.72 -12.05 19.10
C GLY A 389 -1.80 -12.61 20.03
N CYS A 390 -3.09 -12.62 19.67
CA CYS A 390 -4.16 -13.15 20.55
C CYS A 390 -3.95 -14.61 20.97
N GLN A 391 -3.24 -15.40 20.14
CA GLN A 391 -2.91 -16.79 20.46
C GLN A 391 -1.90 -16.90 21.61
N LYS A 392 -1.03 -15.90 21.78
CA LYS A 392 -0.05 -15.86 22.88
C LYS A 392 -0.71 -15.56 24.21
N SER A 393 -1.77 -14.74 24.18
CA SER A 393 -2.55 -14.32 25.35
C SER A 393 -3.82 -15.14 25.57
N GLU A 394 -4.06 -16.17 24.76
CA GLU A 394 -5.28 -17.01 24.81
C GLU A 394 -6.59 -16.20 24.66
N THR A 395 -6.55 -15.07 23.94
CA THR A 395 -7.68 -14.15 23.75
C THR A 395 -8.29 -14.20 22.35
N CYS A 396 -7.87 -15.14 21.50
CA CYS A 396 -8.46 -15.24 20.16
C CYS A 396 -9.94 -15.59 20.23
N PRO A 397 -10.79 -15.03 19.34
CA PRO A 397 -12.15 -15.51 19.16
C PRO A 397 -12.15 -17.02 18.91
N LYS A 398 -13.17 -17.72 19.44
CA LYS A 398 -13.33 -19.16 19.27
C LYS A 398 -13.25 -19.53 17.78
N ASP A 399 -12.44 -20.53 17.47
CA ASP A 399 -12.19 -21.04 16.11
C ASP A 399 -11.44 -20.10 15.14
N ILE A 400 -10.77 -19.06 15.62
CA ILE A 400 -9.92 -18.16 14.82
C ILE A 400 -8.43 -18.28 15.21
N LEU A 401 -7.56 -18.33 14.20
CA LEU A 401 -6.10 -18.31 14.36
C LEU A 401 -5.50 -17.02 13.75
N ASN A 402 -4.33 -16.58 14.24
CA ASN A 402 -3.65 -15.38 13.71
C ASN A 402 -3.19 -15.53 12.26
N ASN A 403 -3.15 -16.74 11.72
CA ASN A 403 -2.77 -17.02 10.34
C ASN A 403 -3.99 -17.34 9.45
N ASP A 404 -5.20 -17.33 10.01
CA ASP A 404 -6.42 -17.51 9.22
C ASP A 404 -6.59 -16.37 8.22
N LEU A 405 -7.07 -16.73 7.03
CA LEU A 405 -7.47 -15.76 6.02
C LEU A 405 -8.75 -15.07 6.47
N THR A 406 -8.65 -13.79 6.75
CA THR A 406 -9.81 -12.96 7.09
C THR A 406 -9.97 -11.78 6.14
N PHE A 407 -11.19 -11.30 6.00
CA PHE A 407 -11.53 -10.18 5.12
C PHE A 407 -12.70 -9.35 5.68
N ASN A 408 -12.79 -8.09 5.27
CA ASN A 408 -13.97 -7.26 5.46
C ASN A 408 -14.88 -7.40 4.22
N SER A 409 -16.10 -7.91 4.44
CA SER A 409 -17.07 -8.20 3.38
C SER A 409 -17.68 -6.95 2.73
N THR A 410 -17.64 -5.81 3.43
CA THR A 410 -18.06 -4.50 2.91
C THR A 410 -16.97 -3.81 2.09
N GLY A 411 -15.75 -4.35 2.09
CA GLY A 411 -14.59 -3.75 1.44
C GLY A 411 -13.90 -2.68 2.29
N GLY A 412 -13.05 -1.90 1.66
CA GLY A 412 -12.37 -0.74 2.24
C GLY A 412 -12.99 0.58 1.77
N LEU A 413 -12.19 1.43 1.11
CA LEU A 413 -12.63 2.73 0.60
C LEU A 413 -13.46 2.61 -0.68
N GLY A 414 -13.32 1.51 -1.43
CA GLY A 414 -14.01 1.29 -2.70
C GLY A 414 -13.56 2.24 -3.80
N LEU A 415 -12.26 2.58 -3.82
CA LEU A 415 -11.66 3.37 -4.89
C LEU A 415 -11.18 2.45 -6.05
N PHE A 416 -10.78 1.23 -5.72
CA PHE A 416 -10.45 0.17 -6.68
C PHE A 416 -11.52 -0.93 -6.59
N HIS A 417 -12.51 -0.88 -7.48
CA HIS A 417 -13.65 -1.81 -7.46
C HIS A 417 -13.45 -3.05 -8.33
N TRP A 418 -12.52 -3.03 -9.29
CA TRP A 418 -12.33 -4.10 -10.27
C TRP A 418 -11.84 -5.44 -9.70
N GLY A 419 -11.30 -5.46 -8.47
CA GLY A 419 -10.87 -6.70 -7.85
C GLY A 419 -10.27 -6.53 -6.46
N ILE A 420 -10.03 -7.66 -5.79
CA ILE A 420 -9.47 -7.70 -4.44
C ILE A 420 -7.97 -7.35 -4.51
N MET A 421 -7.50 -6.44 -3.67
CA MET A 421 -6.08 -6.10 -3.59
C MET A 421 -5.34 -6.85 -2.49
N ASP A 422 -4.09 -7.23 -2.80
CA ASP A 422 -3.11 -7.73 -1.85
C ASP A 422 -1.73 -7.08 -2.10
N THR A 423 -0.87 -7.07 -1.10
CA THR A 423 0.42 -6.36 -1.07
C THR A 423 1.53 -7.22 -0.46
N HIS A 424 2.79 -6.77 -0.55
CA HIS A 424 3.99 -7.56 -0.23
C HIS A 424 3.90 -8.98 -0.79
N PHE A 425 3.41 -9.04 -2.03
CA PHE A 425 2.61 -10.18 -2.47
C PHE A 425 3.49 -11.41 -2.67
N SER A 426 4.41 -11.33 -3.62
CA SER A 426 5.31 -12.44 -3.91
C SER A 426 6.31 -12.67 -2.79
N GLU A 427 6.79 -11.62 -2.13
CA GLU A 427 7.81 -11.70 -1.07
C GLU A 427 7.33 -12.50 0.15
N ARG A 428 6.02 -12.63 0.32
CA ARG A 428 5.38 -13.36 1.43
C ARG A 428 4.57 -14.57 0.98
N GLY A 429 4.75 -15.03 -0.26
CA GLY A 429 4.09 -16.22 -0.80
C GLY A 429 2.55 -16.15 -0.75
N ARG A 430 1.96 -14.98 -1.02
CA ARG A 430 0.51 -14.70 -0.84
C ARG A 430 -0.39 -15.18 -1.99
N GLN A 431 0.13 -15.95 -2.94
CA GLN A 431 -0.62 -16.43 -4.11
C GLN A 431 -1.79 -17.35 -3.72
N GLY A 432 -1.56 -18.29 -2.80
CA GLY A 432 -2.59 -19.23 -2.35
C GLY A 432 -3.71 -18.53 -1.58
N ARG A 433 -3.39 -17.59 -0.68
CA ARG A 433 -4.44 -16.88 0.08
C ARG A 433 -5.30 -16.00 -0.81
N LEU A 434 -4.71 -15.34 -1.81
CA LEU A 434 -5.45 -14.46 -2.72
C LEU A 434 -6.34 -15.27 -3.67
N ALA A 435 -5.83 -16.37 -4.22
CA ALA A 435 -6.62 -17.28 -5.05
C ALA A 435 -7.77 -17.90 -4.25
N LYS A 436 -7.52 -18.33 -3.01
CA LYS A 436 -8.55 -18.88 -2.14
C LYS A 436 -9.63 -17.85 -1.81
N LEU A 437 -9.25 -16.61 -1.47
CA LEU A 437 -10.21 -15.53 -1.20
C LEU A 437 -11.07 -15.22 -2.42
N LEU A 438 -10.47 -15.12 -3.60
CA LEU A 438 -11.16 -14.91 -4.87
C LEU A 438 -12.25 -15.98 -5.10
N LEU A 439 -11.90 -17.25 -4.91
CA LEU A 439 -12.82 -18.38 -5.10
C LEU A 439 -13.95 -18.38 -4.06
N ASP A 440 -13.64 -18.18 -2.78
CA ASP A 440 -14.63 -18.20 -1.69
C ASP A 440 -15.63 -17.05 -1.80
N THR A 441 -15.17 -15.87 -2.22
CA THR A 441 -16.01 -14.66 -2.35
C THR A 441 -16.66 -14.51 -3.73
N LYS A 442 -16.32 -15.40 -4.67
CA LYS A 442 -16.76 -15.33 -6.08
C LYS A 442 -16.41 -14.01 -6.77
N ALA A 443 -15.39 -13.30 -6.29
CA ALA A 443 -14.89 -12.12 -6.96
C ALA A 443 -14.34 -12.49 -8.35
N SER A 444 -14.42 -11.55 -9.30
CA SER A 444 -13.97 -11.79 -10.68
C SER A 444 -12.45 -11.73 -10.82
N PHE A 445 -11.84 -10.72 -10.19
CA PHE A 445 -10.40 -10.50 -10.25
C PHE A 445 -9.80 -10.24 -8.88
N ALA A 446 -8.52 -10.56 -8.75
CA ALA A 446 -7.69 -10.18 -7.62
C ALA A 446 -6.28 -9.79 -8.09
N PHE A 447 -5.68 -8.82 -7.41
CA PHE A 447 -4.45 -8.16 -7.78
C PHE A 447 -3.48 -8.18 -6.59
N GLY A 448 -2.38 -8.90 -6.74
CA GLY A 448 -1.28 -8.92 -5.79
C GLY A 448 -0.13 -8.05 -6.27
N VAL A 449 0.20 -6.98 -5.54
CA VAL A 449 1.29 -6.06 -5.89
C VAL A 449 2.54 -6.41 -5.09
N ASP A 450 3.65 -6.66 -5.78
CA ASP A 450 4.95 -6.96 -5.18
C ASP A 450 5.57 -5.74 -4.48
N GLU A 451 6.55 -5.97 -3.60
CA GLU A 451 7.36 -4.89 -3.01
C GLU A 451 8.08 -4.06 -4.09
N ALA A 452 8.32 -2.77 -3.77
CA ALA A 452 8.96 -1.78 -4.64
C ALA A 452 8.36 -1.75 -6.06
N THR A 453 7.05 -1.99 -6.18
CA THR A 453 6.27 -2.04 -7.43
C THR A 453 4.98 -1.26 -7.26
N ALA A 454 4.52 -0.60 -8.32
CA ALA A 454 3.24 0.08 -8.34
C ALA A 454 2.38 -0.36 -9.54
N LEU A 455 1.09 -0.56 -9.29
CA LEU A 455 0.04 -0.59 -10.31
C LEU A 455 -0.54 0.82 -10.43
N ILE A 456 -0.39 1.44 -11.60
CA ILE A 456 -0.96 2.75 -11.90
C ILE A 456 -2.26 2.52 -12.68
N VAL A 457 -3.38 3.00 -12.16
CA VAL A 457 -4.70 2.92 -12.81
C VAL A 457 -5.09 4.32 -13.25
N LYS A 458 -5.02 4.57 -14.55
CA LYS A 458 -5.39 5.83 -15.20
C LYS A 458 -6.83 5.75 -15.68
N ASN A 459 -7.53 6.88 -15.68
CA ASN A 459 -8.94 6.95 -16.02
C ASN A 459 -9.77 6.03 -15.11
N SER A 460 -9.52 6.10 -13.79
CA SER A 460 -10.18 5.23 -12.82
C SER A 460 -11.69 5.44 -12.72
N ALA A 461 -12.22 6.53 -13.28
CA ALA A 461 -13.66 6.77 -13.40
C ALA A 461 -14.29 6.10 -14.63
N ASP A 462 -13.50 5.62 -15.59
CA ASP A 462 -13.98 5.04 -16.83
C ASP A 462 -14.33 3.55 -16.65
N ASN A 463 -15.26 3.05 -17.48
CA ASN A 463 -15.63 1.63 -17.53
C ASN A 463 -14.48 0.72 -18.01
N SER A 464 -13.43 1.29 -18.61
CA SER A 464 -12.24 0.55 -19.01
C SER A 464 -10.97 1.33 -18.71
N PRO A 465 -10.50 1.30 -17.44
CA PRO A 465 -9.30 2.03 -17.06
C PRO A 465 -8.05 1.41 -17.70
N LEU A 466 -7.03 2.25 -17.89
CA LEU A 466 -5.71 1.80 -18.31
C LEU A 466 -4.86 1.50 -17.08
N MET A 467 -4.35 0.28 -17.00
CA MET A 467 -3.48 -0.19 -15.95
C MET A 467 -2.04 -0.32 -16.47
N GLU A 468 -1.07 0.18 -15.71
CA GLU A 468 0.35 0.15 -16.05
C GLU A 468 1.18 -0.31 -14.83
N VAL A 469 2.23 -1.08 -15.06
CA VAL A 469 3.13 -1.53 -14.00
C VAL A 469 4.48 -0.83 -14.08
N ILE A 470 4.93 -0.30 -12.95
CA ILE A 470 6.29 0.23 -12.75
C ILE A 470 6.97 -0.39 -11.52
N GLY A 471 8.28 -0.20 -11.39
CA GLY A 471 9.05 -0.67 -10.24
C GLY A 471 9.74 -2.02 -10.44
N GLN A 472 10.21 -2.62 -9.34
CA GLN A 472 11.19 -3.71 -9.32
C GLN A 472 10.58 -5.09 -9.63
N GLY A 473 9.36 -5.34 -9.17
CA GLY A 473 8.66 -6.62 -9.30
C GLY A 473 7.55 -6.55 -10.35
N GLY A 474 6.38 -7.03 -9.97
CA GLY A 474 5.21 -7.06 -10.84
C GLY A 474 3.90 -7.10 -10.08
N VAL A 475 2.82 -7.17 -10.85
CA VAL A 475 1.44 -7.28 -10.39
C VAL A 475 0.93 -8.63 -10.84
N PHE A 476 0.65 -9.49 -9.87
CA PHE A 476 0.04 -10.78 -10.08
C PHE A 476 -1.46 -10.63 -10.15
N ILE A 477 -2.09 -11.14 -11.20
CA ILE A 477 -3.53 -11.02 -11.42
C ILE A 477 -4.12 -12.42 -11.47
N ILE A 478 -5.20 -12.62 -10.74
CA ILE A 478 -5.95 -13.87 -10.71
C ILE A 478 -7.33 -13.61 -11.27
N GLU A 479 -7.73 -14.39 -12.26
CA GLU A 479 -9.08 -14.38 -12.85
C GLU A 479 -9.84 -15.63 -12.44
N ASN A 480 -11.07 -15.43 -11.97
CA ASN A 480 -11.94 -16.51 -11.53
C ASN A 480 -12.62 -17.20 -12.72
N LYS A 481 -12.11 -18.38 -13.10
CA LYS A 481 -12.68 -19.17 -14.21
C LYS A 481 -14.06 -19.77 -13.91
N GLN A 482 -14.48 -19.85 -12.64
CA GLN A 482 -15.82 -20.37 -12.30
C GLN A 482 -16.95 -19.49 -12.84
N LEU A 483 -16.68 -18.21 -13.09
CA LEU A 483 -17.66 -17.26 -13.61
C LEU A 483 -17.82 -17.34 -15.14
N THR A 484 -16.98 -18.13 -15.82
CA THR A 484 -17.11 -18.34 -17.27
C THR A 484 -18.21 -19.36 -17.58
N LYS A 485 -18.90 -19.22 -18.73
CA LYS A 485 -20.00 -20.11 -19.15
C LYS A 485 -19.61 -21.59 -19.18
N ALA A 486 -18.32 -21.89 -19.39
CA ALA A 486 -17.76 -23.22 -19.24
C ALA A 486 -17.33 -23.43 -17.78
N GLN A 487 -18.27 -23.72 -16.88
CA GLN A 487 -17.93 -23.99 -15.48
C GLN A 487 -16.89 -25.12 -15.41
N PRO A 488 -15.68 -24.88 -14.86
CA PRO A 488 -14.64 -25.89 -14.80
C PRO A 488 -15.07 -27.03 -13.87
N LYS A 489 -14.77 -28.28 -14.26
CA LYS A 489 -14.98 -29.46 -13.41
C LYS A 489 -14.19 -29.37 -12.09
N ASP A 490 -13.06 -28.67 -12.11
CA ASP A 490 -12.22 -28.38 -10.95
C ASP A 490 -12.49 -26.98 -10.40
N LYS A 491 -13.13 -26.92 -9.22
CA LYS A 491 -13.47 -25.67 -8.53
C LYS A 491 -12.24 -24.94 -7.97
N SER A 492 -11.07 -25.56 -7.92
CA SER A 492 -9.83 -24.93 -7.42
C SER A 492 -9.03 -24.19 -8.51
N LYS A 493 -9.42 -24.31 -9.78
CA LYS A 493 -8.64 -23.82 -10.92
C LYS A 493 -8.92 -22.34 -11.21
N THR A 494 -7.86 -21.53 -11.25
CA THR A 494 -7.88 -20.11 -11.60
C THR A 494 -7.00 -19.81 -12.81
N SER A 495 -7.25 -18.69 -13.50
CA SER A 495 -6.28 -18.12 -14.45
C SER A 495 -5.35 -17.19 -13.69
N ILE A 496 -4.05 -17.24 -13.98
CA ILE A 496 -3.08 -16.31 -13.42
C ILE A 496 -2.28 -15.61 -14.50
N HIS A 497 -1.90 -14.38 -14.19
CA HIS A 497 -1.12 -13.48 -15.02
C HIS A 497 -0.11 -12.77 -14.14
N TYR A 498 1.02 -12.35 -14.70
CA TYR A 498 1.99 -11.52 -14.01
C TYR A 498 2.47 -10.44 -14.96
N MET A 499 2.04 -9.22 -14.67
CA MET A 499 2.45 -8.02 -15.38
C MET A 499 3.66 -7.42 -14.68
N THR A 500 4.66 -7.02 -15.45
CA THR A 500 5.87 -6.38 -14.92
C THR A 500 6.14 -5.08 -15.65
N TYR A 501 7.20 -4.36 -15.26
CA TYR A 501 7.56 -3.03 -15.77
C TYR A 501 7.20 -2.81 -17.26
N GLY A 502 6.41 -1.79 -17.56
CA GLY A 502 6.01 -1.39 -18.91
C GLY A 502 4.93 -2.26 -19.58
N ASP A 503 4.41 -3.29 -18.91
CA ASP A 503 3.18 -3.95 -19.37
C ASP A 503 1.98 -3.06 -19.09
N ILE A 504 1.00 -3.16 -19.98
CA ILE A 504 -0.27 -2.45 -19.83
C ILE A 504 -1.45 -3.42 -19.89
N ALA A 505 -2.54 -3.07 -19.21
CA ALA A 505 -3.79 -3.79 -19.32
C ALA A 505 -5.00 -2.85 -19.34
N THR A 506 -6.07 -3.33 -19.95
CA THR A 506 -7.40 -2.74 -19.79
C THR A 506 -8.33 -3.81 -19.24
N ILE A 507 -9.21 -3.43 -18.33
CA ILE A 507 -10.24 -4.30 -17.75
C ILE A 507 -11.62 -3.78 -18.15
N SER A 508 -12.55 -4.68 -18.42
CA SER A 508 -13.97 -4.37 -18.61
C SER A 508 -14.81 -5.52 -18.07
N GLU A 509 -16.13 -5.35 -18.01
CA GLU A 509 -17.06 -6.32 -17.41
C GLU A 509 -16.92 -7.77 -17.92
N GLN A 510 -16.39 -7.97 -19.12
CA GLN A 510 -16.29 -9.29 -19.74
C GLN A 510 -14.85 -9.75 -20.02
N LYS A 511 -13.83 -8.91 -19.76
CA LYS A 511 -12.46 -9.25 -20.18
C LYS A 511 -11.35 -8.45 -19.50
N LEU A 512 -10.27 -9.15 -19.17
CA LEU A 512 -8.96 -8.56 -18.93
C LEU A 512 -8.10 -8.69 -20.18
N LEU A 513 -7.60 -7.56 -20.71
CA LEU A 513 -6.73 -7.51 -21.88
C LEU A 513 -5.34 -7.04 -21.47
N ILE A 514 -4.38 -7.98 -21.44
CA ILE A 514 -2.98 -7.68 -21.10
C ILE A 514 -2.13 -7.60 -22.36
N ASN A 515 -1.39 -6.51 -22.51
CA ASN A 515 -0.37 -6.32 -23.53
C ASN A 515 1.01 -6.34 -22.87
N ILE A 516 1.77 -7.41 -23.15
CA ILE A 516 3.16 -7.53 -22.73
C ILE A 516 3.99 -6.55 -23.55
N ALA A 517 4.88 -5.81 -22.88
CA ALA A 517 5.72 -4.79 -23.50
C ALA A 517 6.53 -5.35 -24.69
N LYS A 518 6.58 -4.61 -25.81
CA LYS A 518 7.19 -5.07 -27.08
C LYS A 518 8.69 -5.43 -26.97
N TRP A 519 9.38 -4.86 -25.99
CA TRP A 519 10.80 -5.13 -25.71
C TRP A 519 11.03 -6.46 -24.98
N LYS A 520 9.99 -7.04 -24.37
CA LYS A 520 10.03 -8.40 -23.81
C LYS A 520 9.81 -9.40 -24.94
N LYS A 521 10.80 -10.24 -25.21
CA LYS A 521 10.76 -11.24 -26.28
C LYS A 521 10.36 -12.60 -25.70
N PRO A 522 9.72 -13.48 -26.48
CA PRO A 522 9.50 -14.86 -26.05
C PRO A 522 10.83 -15.49 -25.63
N ALA A 523 10.88 -16.05 -24.42
CA ALA A 523 12.03 -16.80 -23.92
C ALA A 523 11.71 -18.29 -23.96
N GLN A 524 12.67 -19.08 -24.44
CA GLN A 524 12.56 -20.52 -24.62
C GLN A 524 13.85 -21.20 -24.18
N GLU A 525 14.12 -21.11 -22.90
CA GLU A 525 15.30 -21.70 -22.28
C GLU A 525 15.05 -23.19 -22.00
N SER A 526 16.00 -24.05 -22.35
CA SER A 526 15.96 -25.47 -22.02
C SER A 526 16.32 -25.71 -20.55
N ILE A 527 15.50 -25.20 -19.63
CA ILE A 527 15.66 -25.36 -18.19
C ILE A 527 14.76 -26.49 -17.70
N LYS A 528 15.35 -27.47 -17.00
CA LYS A 528 14.60 -28.47 -16.24
C LYS A 528 14.15 -27.86 -14.91
N ILE A 529 12.85 -27.82 -14.67
CA ILE A 529 12.30 -27.43 -13.36
C ILE A 529 12.51 -28.60 -12.39
N PRO A 530 13.02 -28.36 -11.16
CA PRO A 530 13.23 -29.41 -10.18
C PRO A 530 11.95 -30.20 -9.87
N ASP A 531 12.12 -31.51 -9.73
CA ASP A 531 11.09 -32.39 -9.19
C ASP A 531 11.05 -32.23 -7.65
N ASN A 532 9.89 -32.39 -7.01
CA ASN A 532 9.69 -32.35 -5.54
C ASN A 532 9.90 -30.99 -4.85
N ILE A 533 9.23 -29.94 -5.33
CA ILE A 533 9.28 -28.61 -4.70
C ILE A 533 8.33 -28.57 -3.49
N THR A 534 8.84 -28.14 -2.33
CA THR A 534 8.09 -28.05 -1.07
C THR A 534 8.09 -26.64 -0.49
N SER A 535 7.09 -26.37 0.37
CA SER A 535 6.88 -25.08 1.01
C SER A 535 6.80 -23.94 -0.01
N ILE A 536 6.02 -24.15 -1.08
CA ILE A 536 5.97 -23.25 -2.24
C ILE A 536 5.52 -21.83 -1.87
N PHE A 537 4.74 -21.66 -0.81
CA PHE A 537 4.29 -20.34 -0.31
C PHE A 537 5.21 -19.72 0.74
N THR A 538 6.45 -20.23 0.90
CA THR A 538 7.45 -19.61 1.79
C THR A 538 8.31 -18.61 1.02
N GLY A 539 8.35 -17.36 1.49
CA GLY A 539 9.12 -16.30 0.85
C GLY A 539 8.67 -16.06 -0.59
N ASP A 540 9.63 -15.85 -1.50
CA ASP A 540 9.40 -15.61 -2.93
C ASP A 540 9.46 -16.88 -3.80
N LYS A 541 9.48 -18.07 -3.20
CA LYS A 541 9.63 -19.35 -3.92
C LYS A 541 8.64 -19.53 -5.07
N PHE A 542 7.35 -19.24 -4.86
CA PHE A 542 6.34 -19.31 -5.91
C PHE A 542 6.70 -18.42 -7.11
N LYS A 543 7.10 -17.17 -6.86
CA LYS A 543 7.49 -16.22 -7.90
C LYS A 543 8.73 -16.70 -8.65
N THR A 544 9.81 -17.02 -7.93
CA THR A 544 11.06 -17.50 -8.52
C THR A 544 10.83 -18.73 -9.41
N LEU A 545 10.02 -19.68 -8.96
CA LEU A 545 9.68 -20.86 -9.74
C LEU A 545 8.84 -20.55 -10.98
N THR A 546 7.87 -19.64 -10.84
CA THR A 546 7.02 -19.21 -11.97
C THR A 546 7.81 -18.38 -12.98
N GLU A 547 8.80 -17.60 -12.54
CA GLU A 547 9.74 -16.90 -13.42
C GLU A 547 10.59 -17.90 -14.24
N VAL A 548 11.03 -19.01 -13.63
CA VAL A 548 11.70 -20.09 -14.37
C VAL A 548 10.75 -20.72 -15.40
N LEU A 549 9.51 -21.05 -15.04
CA LEU A 549 8.50 -21.56 -15.98
C LEU A 549 8.22 -20.55 -17.11
N CYS A 550 8.22 -19.26 -16.80
CA CYS A 550 7.99 -18.17 -17.75
C CYS A 550 9.06 -18.10 -18.84
N ARG A 551 10.32 -18.42 -18.48
CA ARG A 551 11.47 -18.42 -19.39
C ARG A 551 11.74 -19.76 -20.06
N SER A 552 11.20 -20.86 -19.54
CA SER A 552 11.54 -22.21 -20.01
C SER A 552 10.58 -22.78 -21.06
N ASN A 553 11.00 -23.85 -21.73
CA ASN A 553 10.13 -24.68 -22.60
C ASN A 553 9.18 -25.61 -21.82
N SER A 554 9.31 -25.69 -20.50
CA SER A 554 8.41 -26.50 -19.66
C SER A 554 6.97 -25.99 -19.77
N GLN A 555 6.01 -26.91 -19.78
CA GLN A 555 4.59 -26.59 -19.84
C GLN A 555 3.96 -26.40 -18.46
N ARG A 556 4.55 -27.00 -17.41
CA ARG A 556 4.03 -26.93 -16.05
C ARG A 556 5.10 -27.22 -15.01
N TYR A 557 4.79 -26.94 -13.76
CA TYR A 557 5.47 -27.52 -12.60
C TYR A 557 4.45 -28.01 -11.57
N ASN A 558 4.89 -28.95 -10.73
CA ASN A 558 4.17 -29.37 -9.54
C ASN A 558 4.99 -29.01 -8.31
N ALA A 559 4.30 -28.55 -7.27
CA ALA A 559 4.89 -28.23 -5.98
C ALA A 559 3.94 -28.65 -4.86
N SER A 560 4.40 -28.53 -3.63
CA SER A 560 3.59 -28.79 -2.45
C SER A 560 3.84 -27.78 -1.35
N ASP A 561 2.87 -27.69 -0.46
CA ASP A 561 2.98 -27.02 0.83
C ASP A 561 2.29 -27.88 1.90
N SER A 562 2.38 -27.48 3.15
CA SER A 562 1.65 -28.14 4.23
C SER A 562 1.27 -27.16 5.34
N TRP A 563 0.21 -27.52 6.05
CA TRP A 563 -0.16 -26.86 7.30
C TRP A 563 -0.90 -27.88 8.19
N ASN A 564 -0.49 -27.98 9.46
CA ASN A 564 -1.08 -28.88 10.44
C ASN A 564 -1.30 -30.32 9.92
N ASN A 565 -0.23 -30.95 9.41
CA ASN A 565 -0.21 -32.30 8.81
C ASN A 565 -1.06 -32.51 7.54
N HIS A 566 -1.78 -31.49 7.05
CA HIS A 566 -2.47 -31.56 5.77
C HIS A 566 -1.51 -31.14 4.66
N LYS A 567 -1.45 -31.96 3.60
CA LYS A 567 -0.63 -31.69 2.42
C LYS A 567 -1.44 -30.94 1.37
N ILE A 568 -0.86 -29.88 0.83
CA ILE A 568 -1.40 -29.10 -0.27
C ILE A 568 -0.55 -29.42 -1.50
N HIS A 569 -1.19 -29.83 -2.58
CA HIS A 569 -0.56 -29.94 -3.89
C HIS A 569 -0.87 -28.70 -4.69
N VAL A 570 0.15 -28.16 -5.37
CA VAL A 570 0.05 -26.96 -6.20
C VAL A 570 0.51 -27.31 -7.61
N ASN A 571 -0.29 -26.93 -8.59
CA ASN A 571 0.06 -27.04 -10.00
C ASN A 571 -0.02 -25.67 -10.67
N VAL A 572 1.00 -25.33 -11.47
CA VAL A 572 0.94 -24.21 -12.40
C VAL A 572 1.29 -24.71 -13.79
N GLU A 573 0.43 -24.42 -14.75
CA GLU A 573 0.56 -24.86 -16.14
C GLU A 573 0.29 -23.73 -17.13
N LYS A 574 0.97 -23.74 -18.27
CA LYS A 574 0.69 -22.87 -19.40
C LYS A 574 -0.60 -23.37 -20.08
N SER A 575 -1.58 -22.49 -20.26
CA SER A 575 -2.73 -22.83 -21.13
C SER A 575 -2.31 -22.88 -22.60
N SER A 576 -3.20 -23.38 -23.46
CA SER A 576 -3.01 -23.38 -24.91
C SER A 576 -2.86 -21.98 -25.52
N ASN A 577 -3.41 -20.94 -24.87
CA ASN A 577 -3.30 -19.54 -25.28
C ASN A 577 -2.36 -18.72 -24.37
N ALA A 578 -1.48 -19.40 -23.62
CA ALA A 578 -0.48 -18.77 -22.80
C ALA A 578 0.49 -17.94 -23.64
N LYS A 579 0.89 -16.77 -23.11
CA LYS A 579 1.96 -15.97 -23.68
C LYS A 579 2.89 -15.53 -22.56
N SER A 580 4.19 -15.64 -22.79
CA SER A 580 5.22 -15.08 -21.92
C SER A 580 6.22 -14.24 -22.71
N GLY A 581 6.88 -13.32 -22.02
CA GLY A 581 7.94 -12.51 -22.58
C GLY A 581 8.95 -12.15 -21.49
N TYR A 582 10.22 -12.16 -21.86
CA TYR A 582 11.33 -11.78 -20.99
C TYR A 582 12.15 -10.66 -21.63
N GLY A 583 12.67 -9.77 -20.81
CA GLY A 583 13.68 -8.80 -21.21
C GLY A 583 14.32 -8.17 -19.99
N ALA A 584 15.33 -7.34 -20.20
CA ALA A 584 15.94 -6.55 -19.14
C ALA A 584 15.99 -5.08 -19.51
N ILE A 585 15.89 -4.22 -18.50
CA ILE A 585 16.12 -2.78 -18.62
C ILE A 585 17.22 -2.36 -17.65
N LYS A 586 17.80 -1.19 -17.91
CA LYS A 586 18.73 -0.54 -17.01
C LYS A 586 18.04 0.67 -16.38
N VAL A 587 17.96 0.70 -15.05
CA VAL A 587 17.44 1.84 -14.26
C VAL A 587 18.58 2.37 -13.39
N GLY A 588 19.09 3.55 -13.74
CA GLY A 588 20.35 4.05 -13.18
C GLY A 588 21.50 3.08 -13.49
N GLU A 589 22.17 2.59 -12.46
CA GLU A 589 23.24 1.59 -12.59
C GLU A 589 22.74 0.13 -12.46
N THR A 590 21.46 -0.08 -12.13
CA THR A 590 20.90 -1.42 -11.90
C THR A 590 20.31 -2.00 -13.17
N VAL A 591 20.75 -3.19 -13.58
CA VAL A 591 20.08 -3.98 -14.63
C VAL A 591 19.07 -4.92 -13.99
N LYS A 592 17.82 -4.86 -14.45
CA LYS A 592 16.74 -5.71 -13.93
C LYS A 592 16.06 -6.46 -15.07
N GLY A 593 16.07 -7.79 -14.97
CA GLY A 593 15.29 -8.68 -15.81
C GLY A 593 13.85 -8.80 -15.34
N TYR A 594 12.94 -8.93 -16.29
CA TYR A 594 11.50 -9.01 -16.09
C TYR A 594 10.93 -10.15 -16.94
N CYS A 595 10.19 -11.05 -16.30
CA CYS A 595 9.38 -12.04 -17.01
C CYS A 595 7.90 -11.72 -16.80
N SER A 596 7.19 -11.53 -17.89
CA SER A 596 5.74 -11.32 -17.90
C SER A 596 5.05 -12.51 -18.49
N PHE A 597 3.90 -12.89 -17.95
CA PHE A 597 3.08 -13.94 -18.53
C PHE A 597 1.58 -13.68 -18.38
N LYS A 598 0.81 -14.30 -19.27
CA LYS A 598 -0.65 -14.31 -19.21
C LYS A 598 -1.22 -15.67 -19.58
N ASN A 599 -2.40 -15.95 -19.03
CA ASN A 599 -3.18 -17.17 -19.26
C ASN A 599 -2.46 -18.44 -18.77
N TYR A 600 -1.84 -18.39 -17.59
CA TYR A 600 -1.39 -19.62 -16.95
C TYR A 600 -2.55 -20.14 -16.08
N ASN A 601 -2.65 -21.44 -15.84
CA ASN A 601 -3.58 -21.96 -14.86
C ASN A 601 -2.86 -22.20 -13.55
N PHE A 602 -3.54 -21.90 -12.45
CA PHE A 602 -3.09 -22.20 -11.09
C PHE A 602 -4.19 -22.97 -10.38
N SER A 603 -3.86 -24.15 -9.87
CA SER A 603 -4.76 -24.97 -9.07
C SER A 603 -4.05 -25.49 -7.82
N PHE A 604 -4.86 -25.80 -6.82
CA PHE A 604 -4.40 -26.40 -5.58
C PHE A 604 -5.41 -27.41 -5.06
N ALA A 605 -4.92 -28.53 -4.54
CA ALA A 605 -5.73 -29.60 -3.98
C ALA A 605 -5.22 -30.02 -2.60
N MET A 606 -6.13 -30.45 -1.74
CA MET A 606 -5.80 -31.05 -0.44
C MET A 606 -5.86 -32.56 -0.58
N ASN A 607 -4.98 -33.26 0.13
CA ASN A 607 -5.09 -34.70 0.35
C ASN A 607 -5.90 -35.01 1.60
#